data_AF-A0A5C4K6W5-F1
#
_entry.id   AF-A0A5C4K6W5-F1
#
_cell.length_a   1.000
_cell.length_b   1.000
_cell.length_c   1.000
_cell.angle_alpha   90.00
_cell.angle_beta   90.00
_cell.angle_gamma   90.00
#
_symmetry.space_group_name_H-M   'P 1'
#
loop_
_entity.id
_entity.type
_entity.pdbx_description
1 polymer ?
#
loop_
_entity_poly.entity_id
_entity_poly.type
_entity_poly.pdbx_seq_one_letter_code
_entity_poly.pdbx_strand_id
1 'polypeptide(L)'
;MLTEHNQPGEPIPHVGTSTYLQPTASHPAHILLELEVEKNFNPANLARQRAAEERLIGGTDQVCGSIDNVATRHLQELTGTKARIVDEGYALTIEMDTSVTPEYPQHDNSLGAGKHAGPALTAGQELALPELARSIEAALPPLERHKAETLALMAAKEIPPTADVIRSIDRVTLAEVIDHHERRMGIDEVPVPAPIRLAGLSFPQHPGASLHNAETAPAASAGAAGSHRTSPDLER
;
A
#
# COMPACT_ATOMS: atom_id res chain seq x y z
N MET A 1 21.38 24.41 -16.80
CA MET A 1 20.41 25.51 -16.96
C MET A 1 19.13 25.03 -16.30
N LEU A 2 18.86 25.53 -15.10
CA LEU A 2 17.63 25.23 -14.35
C LEU A 2 16.60 26.27 -14.78
N THR A 3 15.60 25.86 -15.56
CA THR A 3 14.42 26.69 -15.78
C THR A 3 13.59 26.65 -14.52
N GLU A 4 13.71 27.72 -13.71
CA GLU A 4 12.77 28.05 -12.65
C GLU A 4 11.37 28.16 -13.24
N HIS A 5 10.45 27.30 -12.83
CA HIS A 5 9.01 27.50 -13.00
C HIS A 5 8.43 27.78 -11.62
N ASN A 6 8.66 29.00 -11.16
CA ASN A 6 7.90 29.62 -10.08
C ASN A 6 6.49 29.93 -10.60
N GLN A 7 5.58 28.96 -10.51
CA GLN A 7 4.16 29.26 -10.43
C GLN A 7 3.72 29.04 -8.97
N PRO A 8 3.06 30.03 -8.32
CA PRO A 8 2.42 29.82 -7.03
C PRO A 8 1.14 29.02 -7.28
N GLY A 9 1.30 27.71 -7.39
CA GLY A 9 0.26 26.70 -7.47
C GLY A 9 0.84 25.41 -6.92
N GLU A 10 0.01 24.53 -6.37
CA GLU A 10 0.49 23.17 -6.04
C GLU A 10 1.05 22.54 -7.33
N PRO A 11 2.22 21.86 -7.28
CA PRO A 11 2.79 21.24 -8.46
C PRO A 11 1.78 20.24 -9.03
N ILE A 12 1.45 20.38 -10.31
CA ILE A 12 0.48 19.52 -11.01
C ILE A 12 1.27 18.40 -11.71
N PRO A 13 0.81 17.14 -11.67
CA PRO A 13 1.47 16.07 -12.39
C PRO A 13 1.51 16.36 -13.90
N HIS A 14 2.68 16.19 -14.52
CA HIS A 14 2.91 16.44 -15.95
C HIS A 14 2.81 15.14 -16.75
N VAL A 15 2.39 15.19 -18.02
CA VAL A 15 2.28 13.99 -18.84
C VAL A 15 3.66 13.53 -19.27
N GLY A 16 4.16 12.44 -18.67
CA GLY A 16 5.43 11.81 -19.07
C GLY A 16 5.24 10.97 -20.34
N THR A 17 4.29 10.03 -20.30
CA THR A 17 3.99 9.18 -21.46
C THR A 17 2.49 9.00 -21.70
N SER A 18 2.13 8.72 -22.96
CA SER A 18 0.75 8.42 -23.36
C SER A 18 0.78 7.30 -24.39
N THR A 19 0.16 6.17 -24.05
CA THR A 19 0.21 4.95 -24.87
C THR A 19 -1.19 4.50 -25.21
N TYR A 20 -1.49 4.33 -26.50
CA TYR A 20 -2.70 3.67 -26.95
C TYR A 20 -2.48 2.15 -27.02
N LEU A 21 -3.37 1.40 -26.38
CA LEU A 21 -3.37 -0.04 -26.36
C LEU A 21 -4.55 -0.57 -27.19
N GLN A 22 -4.20 -1.36 -28.21
CA GLN A 22 -5.17 -1.94 -29.13
C GLN A 22 -6.11 -2.91 -28.40
N PRO A 23 -7.36 -3.04 -28.87
CA PRO A 23 -8.31 -3.95 -28.25
C PRO A 23 -7.81 -5.38 -28.38
N THR A 24 -8.00 -6.16 -27.33
CA THR A 24 -7.73 -7.60 -27.30
C THR A 24 -9.04 -8.37 -27.13
N ALA A 25 -8.98 -9.70 -27.19
CA ALA A 25 -10.17 -10.53 -26.93
C ALA A 25 -10.76 -10.31 -25.52
N SER A 26 -9.96 -9.84 -24.57
CA SER A 26 -10.34 -9.69 -23.16
C SER A 26 -10.49 -8.25 -22.70
N HIS A 27 -9.98 -7.27 -23.46
CA HIS A 27 -9.97 -5.86 -23.06
C HIS A 27 -10.32 -4.95 -24.24
N PRO A 28 -11.17 -3.93 -24.03
CA PRO A 28 -11.40 -2.91 -25.04
C PRO A 28 -10.14 -2.08 -25.28
N ALA A 29 -10.17 -1.28 -26.35
CA ALA A 29 -9.12 -0.32 -26.63
C ALA A 29 -9.07 0.76 -25.53
N HIS A 30 -7.89 1.05 -25.02
CA HIS A 30 -7.71 2.01 -23.93
C HIS A 30 -6.43 2.83 -24.12
N ILE A 31 -6.36 3.93 -23.38
CA ILE A 31 -5.16 4.76 -23.26
C ILE A 31 -4.63 4.60 -21.85
N LEU A 32 -3.33 4.39 -21.74
CA LEU A 32 -2.57 4.51 -20.50
C LEU A 32 -1.83 5.85 -20.53
N LEU A 33 -2.15 6.73 -19.58
CA LEU A 33 -1.41 7.96 -19.33
C LEU A 33 -0.52 7.75 -18.12
N GLU A 34 0.75 8.12 -18.24
CA GLU A 34 1.69 8.20 -17.12
C GLU A 34 1.97 9.67 -16.85
N LEU A 35 1.71 10.09 -15.61
CA LEU A 35 1.89 11.44 -15.15
C LEU A 35 3.03 11.48 -14.13
N GLU A 36 4.07 12.26 -14.40
CA GLU A 36 5.20 12.47 -13.50
C GLU A 36 4.76 13.29 -12.29
N VAL A 37 5.17 12.84 -11.11
CA VAL A 37 4.89 13.48 -9.83
C VAL A 37 6.18 14.06 -9.26
N GLU A 38 6.24 15.38 -9.20
CA GLU A 38 7.35 16.06 -8.54
C GLU A 38 7.24 15.91 -7.02
N LYS A 39 8.15 15.13 -6.43
CA LYS A 39 8.27 14.98 -4.99
C LYS A 39 9.72 14.95 -4.53
N ASN A 40 9.94 15.36 -3.30
CA ASN A 40 11.23 15.23 -2.64
C ASN A 40 11.50 13.79 -2.22
N PHE A 41 12.77 13.41 -2.24
CA PHE A 41 13.21 12.12 -1.71
C PHE A 41 12.89 12.01 -0.20
N ASN A 42 12.23 10.91 0.19
CA ASN A 42 11.95 10.60 1.59
C ASN A 42 12.77 9.37 2.03
N PRO A 43 13.78 9.55 2.92
CA PRO A 43 14.62 8.44 3.36
C PRO A 43 13.86 7.36 4.13
N ALA A 44 12.70 7.68 4.74
CA ALA A 44 11.87 6.71 5.42
C ALA A 44 11.24 5.70 4.45
N ASN A 45 10.90 6.14 3.23
CA ASN A 45 10.34 5.25 2.20
C ASN A 45 11.40 4.25 1.73
N LEU A 46 12.64 4.71 1.50
CA LEU A 46 13.76 3.82 1.15
C LEU A 46 14.08 2.83 2.27
N ALA A 47 14.09 3.27 3.53
CA ALA A 47 14.33 2.39 4.66
C ALA A 47 13.24 1.30 4.78
N ARG A 48 11.99 1.66 4.52
CA ARG A 48 10.86 0.73 4.50
C ARG A 48 10.99 -0.28 3.36
N GLN A 49 11.36 0.15 2.17
CA GLN A 49 11.60 -0.73 1.02
C GLN A 49 12.67 -1.76 1.34
N ARG A 50 13.84 -1.33 1.82
CA ARG A 50 14.92 -2.27 2.21
C ARG A 50 14.48 -3.27 3.27
N ALA A 51 13.75 -2.80 4.29
CA ALA A 51 13.21 -3.68 5.33
C ALA A 51 12.17 -4.68 4.79
N ALA A 52 11.43 -4.33 3.74
CA ALA A 52 10.52 -5.23 3.04
C ALA A 52 11.28 -6.24 2.17
N GLU A 53 12.29 -5.80 1.42
CA GLU A 53 13.16 -6.67 0.60
C GLU A 53 13.91 -7.71 1.44
N GLU A 54 14.34 -7.35 2.65
CA GLU A 54 14.99 -8.29 3.57
C GLU A 54 14.05 -9.39 4.08
N ARG A 55 12.73 -9.16 4.07
CA ARG A 55 11.73 -10.07 4.67
C ARG A 55 10.92 -10.84 3.65
N LEU A 56 10.65 -10.25 2.50
CA LEU A 56 9.72 -10.78 1.51
C LEU A 56 10.45 -11.56 0.43
N ILE A 57 9.80 -12.62 -0.02
CA ILE A 57 10.29 -13.43 -1.13
C ILE A 57 9.94 -12.70 -2.43
N GLY A 58 10.94 -12.22 -3.15
CA GLY A 58 10.75 -11.56 -4.43
C GLY A 58 11.93 -10.68 -4.78
N GLY A 59 12.04 -10.27 -6.05
CA GLY A 59 12.97 -9.21 -6.45
C GLY A 59 12.47 -7.82 -6.01
N THR A 60 13.36 -6.82 -6.04
CA THR A 60 13.04 -5.40 -5.77
C THR A 60 11.75 -4.95 -6.48
N ASP A 61 11.60 -5.24 -7.77
CA ASP A 61 10.42 -4.85 -8.55
C ASP A 61 9.10 -5.38 -7.95
N GLN A 62 9.11 -6.59 -7.41
CA GLN A 62 7.93 -7.19 -6.79
C GLN A 62 7.57 -6.52 -5.46
N VAL A 63 8.59 -6.11 -4.70
CA VAL A 63 8.43 -5.40 -3.43
C VAL A 63 7.96 -3.96 -3.69
N CYS A 64 8.61 -3.24 -4.59
CA CYS A 64 8.20 -1.89 -5.01
C CYS A 64 6.76 -1.90 -5.55
N GLY A 65 6.41 -2.86 -6.40
CA GLY A 65 5.02 -3.00 -6.87
C GLY A 65 4.02 -3.29 -5.75
N SER A 66 4.44 -3.92 -4.64
CA SER A 66 3.57 -4.13 -3.48
C SER A 66 3.38 -2.84 -2.68
N ILE A 67 4.44 -2.05 -2.52
CA ILE A 67 4.39 -0.72 -1.91
C ILE A 67 3.47 0.19 -2.71
N ASP A 68 3.63 0.22 -4.03
CA ASP A 68 2.83 1.04 -4.95
C ASP A 68 1.35 0.65 -4.94
N ASN A 69 1.04 -0.65 -4.88
CA ASN A 69 -0.36 -1.11 -4.75
C ASN A 69 -0.98 -0.69 -3.40
N VAL A 70 -0.22 -0.79 -2.30
CA VAL A 70 -0.70 -0.33 -1.00
C VAL A 70 -0.89 1.18 -1.02
N ALA A 71 0.06 1.96 -1.55
CA ALA A 71 -0.06 3.41 -1.72
C ALA A 71 -1.23 3.80 -2.63
N THR A 72 -1.46 3.04 -3.71
CA THR A 72 -2.59 3.21 -4.62
C THR A 72 -3.91 3.03 -3.89
N ARG A 73 -4.07 1.93 -3.13
CA ARG A 73 -5.27 1.69 -2.32
C ARG A 73 -5.55 2.88 -1.40
N HIS A 74 -4.53 3.34 -0.71
CA HIS A 74 -4.59 4.53 0.13
C HIS A 74 -5.06 5.77 -0.66
N LEU A 75 -4.49 6.06 -1.82
CA LEU A 75 -4.86 7.22 -2.63
C LEU A 75 -6.32 7.15 -3.08
N GLN A 76 -6.76 5.98 -3.53
CA GLN A 76 -8.12 5.75 -4.01
C GLN A 76 -9.15 5.85 -2.88
N GLU A 77 -8.84 5.32 -1.68
CA GLU A 77 -9.66 5.50 -0.48
C GLU A 77 -9.80 6.97 -0.07
N LEU A 78 -8.74 7.77 -0.27
CA LEU A 78 -8.71 9.19 0.11
C LEU A 78 -9.46 10.10 -0.87
N THR A 79 -9.31 9.84 -2.17
CA THR A 79 -9.72 10.78 -3.23
C THR A 79 -10.87 10.27 -4.08
N GLY A 80 -11.14 8.96 -4.07
CA GLY A 80 -12.12 8.32 -4.97
C GLY A 80 -11.67 8.21 -6.43
N THR A 81 -10.44 8.60 -6.76
CA THR A 81 -9.86 8.44 -8.11
C THR A 81 -9.64 6.97 -8.47
N LYS A 82 -9.52 6.69 -9.76
CA LYS A 82 -9.01 5.43 -10.32
C LYS A 82 -7.50 5.46 -10.62
N ALA A 83 -6.84 6.61 -10.46
CA ALA A 83 -5.40 6.73 -10.66
C ALA A 83 -4.63 5.73 -9.78
N ARG A 84 -3.50 5.25 -10.31
CA ARG A 84 -2.62 4.29 -9.63
C ARG A 84 -1.24 4.91 -9.44
N ILE A 85 -0.69 4.78 -8.25
CA ILE A 85 0.70 5.14 -7.96
C ILE A 85 1.62 4.09 -8.58
N VAL A 86 2.66 4.55 -9.27
CA VAL A 86 3.76 3.74 -9.80
C VAL A 86 5.09 4.43 -9.51
N ASP A 87 6.19 3.72 -9.79
CA ASP A 87 7.56 4.21 -9.60
C ASP A 87 7.77 4.79 -8.20
N GLU A 88 7.33 4.07 -7.17
CA GLU A 88 7.53 4.45 -5.76
C GLU A 88 6.90 5.82 -5.42
N GLY A 89 5.88 6.25 -6.18
CA GLY A 89 5.23 7.56 -6.02
C GLY A 89 5.83 8.70 -6.84
N TYR A 90 6.75 8.41 -7.77
CA TYR A 90 7.26 9.40 -8.73
C TYR A 90 6.39 9.50 -9.99
N ALA A 91 5.45 8.59 -10.19
CA ALA A 91 4.49 8.69 -11.28
C ALA A 91 3.10 8.16 -10.88
N LEU A 92 2.10 8.59 -11.65
CA LEU A 92 0.73 8.12 -11.59
C LEU A 92 0.36 7.54 -12.95
N THR A 93 -0.39 6.44 -12.96
CA THR A 93 -1.02 5.92 -14.17
C THR A 93 -2.53 6.13 -14.13
N ILE A 94 -3.09 6.60 -15.24
CA ILE A 94 -4.53 6.71 -15.47
C ILE A 94 -4.87 5.90 -16.72
N GLU A 95 -5.74 4.92 -16.56
CA GLU A 95 -6.22 4.06 -17.64
C GLU A 95 -7.62 4.48 -18.04
N MET A 96 -7.85 4.67 -19.35
CA MET A 96 -9.13 5.13 -19.88
C MET A 96 -9.55 4.32 -21.09
N ASP A 97 -10.77 3.77 -21.03
CA ASP A 97 -11.39 3.13 -22.18
C ASP A 97 -11.72 4.15 -23.26
N THR A 98 -11.21 3.92 -24.47
CA THR A 98 -11.48 4.78 -25.66
C THR A 98 -12.89 4.57 -26.23
N SER A 99 -13.57 3.51 -25.76
CA SER A 99 -14.95 3.20 -26.12
C SER A 99 -15.98 4.02 -25.32
N VAL A 100 -15.55 4.74 -24.28
CA VAL A 100 -16.44 5.60 -23.50
C VAL A 100 -16.95 6.71 -24.41
N THR A 101 -18.19 6.56 -24.84
CA THR A 101 -18.96 7.64 -25.44
C THR A 101 -19.45 8.48 -24.28
N PRO A 102 -19.06 9.76 -24.19
CA PRO A 102 -19.69 10.65 -23.22
C PRO A 102 -21.19 10.66 -23.50
N GLU A 103 -22.00 10.47 -22.46
CA GLU A 103 -23.42 10.82 -22.50
C GLU A 103 -23.51 12.34 -22.66
N TYR A 104 -23.27 12.85 -23.86
CA TYR A 104 -23.66 14.21 -24.19
C TYR A 104 -25.19 14.22 -24.24
N PRO A 105 -25.87 15.08 -23.46
CA PRO A 105 -27.25 15.37 -23.75
C PRO A 105 -27.26 16.00 -25.14
N GLN A 106 -27.94 15.34 -26.07
CA GLN A 106 -28.42 16.01 -27.27
C GLN A 106 -29.08 17.31 -26.82
N HIS A 107 -28.78 18.41 -27.51
CA HIS A 107 -29.37 19.72 -27.31
C HIS A 107 -30.89 19.63 -27.07
N ASP A 108 -31.31 19.61 -25.81
CA ASP A 108 -32.65 19.97 -25.41
C ASP A 108 -32.56 21.30 -24.67
N ASN A 109 -32.96 22.36 -25.38
CA ASN A 109 -33.17 23.70 -24.86
C ASN A 109 -34.37 23.70 -23.89
N SER A 110 -34.28 22.98 -22.77
CA SER A 110 -35.25 23.08 -21.70
C SER A 110 -34.55 23.32 -20.37
N LEU A 111 -34.78 24.52 -19.84
CA LEU A 111 -34.54 24.94 -18.47
C LEU A 111 -34.93 23.82 -17.48
N GLY A 112 -33.94 23.08 -17.02
CA GLY A 112 -34.07 22.09 -15.96
C GLY A 112 -32.70 21.74 -15.45
N ALA A 113 -32.38 22.11 -14.21
CA ALA A 113 -31.12 21.82 -13.56
C ALA A 113 -30.88 20.29 -13.52
N GLY A 114 -30.13 19.80 -14.51
CA GLY A 114 -29.76 18.39 -14.63
C GLY A 114 -28.74 18.01 -13.56
N LYS A 115 -29.16 17.16 -12.62
CA LYS A 115 -28.37 16.56 -11.54
C LYS A 115 -27.34 15.52 -12.02
N HIS A 116 -26.68 15.72 -13.16
CA HIS A 116 -25.73 14.76 -13.72
C HIS A 116 -24.39 15.36 -14.15
N ALA A 117 -24.13 16.65 -13.84
CA ALA A 117 -22.77 17.14 -13.87
C ALA A 117 -22.02 16.53 -12.68
N GLY A 118 -21.06 15.62 -12.95
CA GLY A 118 -20.07 15.23 -11.95
C GLY A 118 -19.37 16.45 -11.35
N PRO A 119 -18.57 16.28 -10.28
CA PRO A 119 -17.89 17.40 -9.64
C PRO A 119 -17.12 18.23 -10.68
N ALA A 120 -17.22 19.55 -10.55
CA ALA A 120 -16.49 20.47 -11.40
C ALA A 120 -14.98 20.22 -11.25
N LEU A 121 -14.22 20.46 -12.32
CA LEU A 121 -12.77 20.35 -12.29
C LEU A 121 -12.18 21.35 -11.30
N THR A 122 -11.11 20.96 -10.62
CA THR A 122 -10.30 21.91 -9.84
C THR A 122 -9.44 22.76 -10.78
N ALA A 123 -8.97 23.91 -10.30
CA ALA A 123 -8.09 24.77 -11.10
C ALA A 123 -6.84 24.04 -11.62
N GLY A 124 -6.26 23.13 -10.83
CA GLY A 124 -5.13 22.31 -11.26
C GLY A 124 -5.50 21.32 -12.37
N GLN A 125 -6.67 20.70 -12.28
CA GLN A 125 -7.16 19.79 -13.32
C GLN A 125 -7.48 20.54 -14.63
N GLU A 126 -8.03 21.76 -14.55
CA GLU A 126 -8.28 22.61 -15.72
C GLU A 126 -6.98 23.02 -16.43
N LEU A 127 -5.93 23.35 -15.65
CA LEU A 127 -4.61 23.70 -16.19
C LEU A 127 -3.94 22.55 -16.94
N ALA A 128 -4.21 21.30 -16.56
CA ALA A 128 -3.66 20.11 -17.23
C ALA A 128 -4.33 19.79 -18.59
N LEU A 129 -5.53 20.32 -18.86
CA LEU A 129 -6.32 19.95 -20.05
C LEU A 129 -5.60 20.13 -21.39
N PRO A 130 -4.90 21.24 -21.68
CA PRO A 130 -4.26 21.43 -22.98
C PRO A 130 -3.12 20.44 -23.22
N GLU A 131 -2.39 20.08 -22.16
CA GLU A 131 -1.32 19.09 -22.22
C GLU A 131 -1.89 17.69 -22.42
N LEU A 132 -2.88 17.30 -21.61
CA LEU A 132 -3.59 16.02 -21.72
C LEU A 132 -4.19 15.82 -23.11
N ALA A 133 -4.91 16.82 -23.63
CA ALA A 133 -5.55 16.73 -24.95
C ALA A 133 -4.52 16.49 -26.06
N ARG A 134 -3.40 17.22 -26.04
CA ARG A 134 -2.32 17.07 -27.02
C ARG A 134 -1.67 15.69 -26.95
N SER A 135 -1.36 15.22 -25.74
CA SER A 135 -0.70 13.93 -25.53
C SER A 135 -1.60 12.76 -25.90
N ILE A 136 -2.89 12.84 -25.56
CA ILE A 136 -3.91 11.87 -25.94
C ILE A 136 -4.11 11.85 -27.47
N GLU A 137 -4.22 13.02 -28.11
CA GLU A 137 -4.37 13.12 -29.56
C GLU A 137 -3.19 12.49 -30.30
N ALA A 138 -1.97 12.70 -29.80
CA ALA A 138 -0.76 12.11 -30.36
C ALA A 138 -0.71 10.59 -30.22
N ALA A 139 -1.23 10.05 -29.11
CA ALA A 139 -1.28 8.61 -28.86
C ALA A 139 -2.38 7.90 -29.66
N LEU A 140 -3.50 8.58 -29.92
CA LEU A 140 -4.67 7.99 -30.57
C LEU A 140 -4.46 7.67 -32.06
N PRO A 141 -5.07 6.57 -32.56
CA PRO A 141 -5.20 6.33 -33.99
C PRO A 141 -5.88 7.52 -34.71
N PRO A 142 -5.53 7.83 -35.97
CA PRO A 142 -6.05 9.01 -36.68
C PRO A 142 -7.57 9.16 -36.70
N LEU A 143 -8.29 8.03 -36.79
CA LEU A 143 -9.77 8.02 -36.82
C LEU A 143 -10.40 8.39 -35.47
N GLU A 144 -9.66 8.28 -34.38
CA GLU A 144 -10.17 8.46 -33.01
C GLU A 144 -9.69 9.77 -32.37
N ARG A 145 -8.81 10.53 -33.03
CA ARG A 145 -8.26 11.80 -32.51
C ARG A 145 -9.33 12.82 -32.10
N HIS A 146 -10.49 12.79 -32.74
CA HIS A 146 -11.64 13.64 -32.36
C HIS A 146 -12.13 13.42 -30.91
N LYS A 147 -11.79 12.29 -30.29
CA LYS A 147 -12.12 11.98 -28.89
C LYS A 147 -11.15 12.60 -27.88
N ALA A 148 -10.02 13.17 -28.32
CA ALA A 148 -8.93 13.56 -27.44
C ALA A 148 -9.36 14.55 -26.35
N GLU A 149 -10.18 15.55 -26.68
CA GLU A 149 -10.67 16.54 -25.72
C GLU A 149 -11.59 15.91 -24.65
N THR A 150 -12.46 14.98 -25.05
CA THR A 150 -13.33 14.26 -24.12
C THR A 150 -12.52 13.38 -23.17
N LEU A 151 -11.57 12.62 -23.71
CA LEU A 151 -10.71 11.76 -22.91
C LEU A 151 -9.79 12.60 -21.99
N ALA A 152 -9.34 13.77 -22.42
CA ALA A 152 -8.60 14.70 -21.58
C ALA A 152 -9.44 15.20 -20.40
N LEU A 153 -10.72 15.54 -20.62
CA LEU A 153 -11.64 15.92 -19.55
C LEU A 153 -11.88 14.77 -18.56
N MET A 154 -11.95 13.53 -19.04
CA MET A 154 -12.07 12.36 -18.19
C MET A 154 -10.79 12.12 -17.39
N ALA A 155 -9.62 12.15 -18.03
CA ALA A 155 -8.31 12.03 -17.39
C ALA A 155 -8.13 13.07 -16.30
N ALA A 156 -8.45 14.34 -16.61
CA ALA A 156 -8.28 15.45 -15.68
C ALA A 156 -9.07 15.25 -14.39
N LYS A 157 -10.29 14.68 -14.44
CA LYS A 157 -11.09 14.38 -13.24
C LYS A 157 -10.44 13.34 -12.33
N GLU A 158 -9.65 12.44 -12.92
CA GLU A 158 -8.96 11.37 -12.20
C GLU A 158 -7.62 11.85 -11.64
N ILE A 159 -7.10 13.03 -12.00
CA ILE A 159 -5.86 13.56 -11.43
C ILE A 159 -6.09 13.98 -9.97
N PRO A 160 -5.47 13.29 -8.99
CA PRO A 160 -5.55 13.68 -7.60
C PRO A 160 -4.60 14.86 -7.29
N PRO A 161 -4.79 15.59 -6.18
CA PRO A 161 -3.81 16.55 -5.70
C PRO A 161 -2.47 15.86 -5.38
N THR A 162 -1.35 16.47 -5.79
CA THR A 162 0.01 15.93 -5.55
C THR A 162 0.30 15.69 -4.07
N ALA A 163 -0.23 16.55 -3.18
CA ALA A 163 -0.10 16.37 -1.73
C ALA A 163 -0.75 15.08 -1.23
N ASP A 164 -1.84 14.62 -1.86
CA ASP A 164 -2.52 13.39 -1.48
C ASP A 164 -1.79 12.15 -2.02
N VAL A 165 -1.11 12.27 -3.16
CA VAL A 165 -0.20 11.23 -3.69
C VAL A 165 0.97 11.01 -2.73
N ILE A 166 1.67 12.10 -2.37
CA ILE A 166 2.82 12.07 -1.45
C ILE A 166 2.38 11.50 -0.09
N ARG A 167 1.25 11.96 0.44
CA ARG A 167 0.71 11.47 1.71
C ARG A 167 0.38 9.97 1.66
N SER A 168 -0.11 9.49 0.51
CA SER A 168 -0.50 8.09 0.34
C SER A 168 0.69 7.15 0.29
N ILE A 169 1.83 7.57 -0.29
CA ILE A 169 3.08 6.79 -0.26
C ILE A 169 3.77 6.88 1.10
N ASP A 170 3.78 8.06 1.73
CA ASP A 170 4.48 8.26 3.01
C ASP A 170 3.83 7.49 4.18
N ARG A 171 2.50 7.32 4.13
CA ARG A 171 1.75 6.60 5.18
C ARG A 171 1.81 5.09 5.08
N VAL A 172 2.33 4.53 3.98
CA VAL A 172 2.47 3.07 3.83
C VAL A 172 3.23 2.53 5.03
N THR A 173 2.80 1.40 5.57
CA THR A 173 3.54 0.72 6.65
C THR A 173 4.16 -0.58 6.16
N LEU A 174 5.25 -1.00 6.81
CA LEU A 174 5.88 -2.28 6.47
C LEU A 174 4.94 -3.47 6.67
N ALA A 175 4.08 -3.42 7.71
CA ALA A 175 3.09 -4.45 7.98
C ALA A 175 2.08 -4.59 6.83
N GLU A 176 1.58 -3.48 6.29
CA GLU A 176 0.66 -3.52 5.15
C GLU A 176 1.33 -4.02 3.87
N VAL A 177 2.60 -3.69 3.66
CA VAL A 177 3.37 -4.20 2.52
C VAL A 177 3.53 -5.70 2.61
N ILE A 178 3.87 -6.23 3.80
CA ILE A 178 3.99 -7.67 4.03
C ILE A 178 2.66 -8.37 3.77
N ASP A 179 1.59 -7.91 4.43
CA ASP A 179 0.25 -8.49 4.29
C ASP A 179 -0.26 -8.48 2.84
N HIS A 180 -0.08 -7.36 2.12
CA HIS A 180 -0.45 -7.29 0.71
C HIS A 180 0.39 -8.24 -0.15
N HIS A 181 1.69 -8.31 0.09
CA HIS A 181 2.61 -9.13 -0.69
C HIS A 181 2.34 -10.62 -0.52
N GLU A 182 2.17 -11.09 0.72
CA GLU A 182 1.86 -12.48 1.03
C GLU A 182 0.53 -12.92 0.40
N ARG A 183 -0.52 -12.10 0.54
CA ARG A 183 -1.82 -12.34 -0.12
C ARG A 183 -1.68 -12.42 -1.64
N ARG A 184 -0.91 -11.52 -2.25
CA ARG A 184 -0.67 -11.53 -3.70
C ARG A 184 0.09 -12.77 -4.17
N MET A 185 1.05 -13.24 -3.37
CA MET A 185 1.85 -14.43 -3.68
C MET A 185 1.11 -15.74 -3.37
N GLY A 186 -0.10 -15.68 -2.81
CA GLY A 186 -0.84 -16.86 -2.38
C GLY A 186 -0.18 -17.56 -1.20
N ILE A 187 0.63 -16.84 -0.42
CA ILE A 187 1.21 -17.30 0.84
C ILE A 187 0.18 -17.00 1.95
N ASP A 188 -1.07 -17.46 1.77
CA ASP A 188 -1.97 -17.57 2.91
C ASP A 188 -1.41 -18.70 3.77
N GLU A 189 -1.11 -18.40 5.03
CA GLU A 189 -0.67 -19.38 6.02
C GLU A 189 -1.57 -20.61 5.96
N VAL A 190 -1.01 -21.76 5.54
CA VAL A 190 -1.59 -23.04 5.95
C VAL A 190 -1.61 -22.97 7.47
N PRO A 191 -2.78 -23.04 8.14
CA PRO A 191 -2.84 -22.96 9.59
C PRO A 191 -1.96 -24.07 10.14
N VAL A 192 -0.82 -23.70 10.74
CA VAL A 192 0.05 -24.65 11.38
C VAL A 192 -0.82 -25.34 12.44
N PRO A 193 -1.09 -26.66 12.32
CA PRO A 193 -1.91 -27.33 13.31
C PRO A 193 -1.26 -27.11 14.67
N ALA A 194 -2.10 -26.74 15.65
CA ALA A 194 -1.69 -26.44 17.01
C ALA A 194 -0.62 -27.43 17.49
N PRO A 195 0.43 -26.96 18.21
CA PRO A 195 1.55 -27.81 18.57
C PRO A 195 1.03 -29.08 19.23
N ILE A 196 1.31 -30.22 18.60
CA ILE A 196 1.09 -31.53 19.19
C ILE A 196 1.74 -31.46 20.56
N ARG A 197 0.92 -31.51 21.62
CA ARG A 197 1.42 -31.62 22.98
C ARG A 197 2.28 -32.87 23.02
N LEU A 198 3.61 -32.70 23.00
CA LEU A 198 4.56 -33.71 23.42
C LEU A 198 4.24 -34.01 24.88
N ALA A 199 3.36 -34.98 25.09
CA ALA A 199 3.14 -35.56 26.39
C ALA A 199 4.47 -36.18 26.84
N GLY A 200 5.11 -35.50 27.80
CA GLY A 200 5.98 -36.12 28.78
C GLY A 200 7.22 -36.83 28.25
N LEU A 201 8.14 -36.11 27.58
CA LEU A 201 9.56 -36.44 27.74
C LEU A 201 10.09 -35.60 28.92
N SER A 202 9.73 -36.04 30.12
CA SER A 202 10.35 -35.58 31.35
C SER A 202 11.82 -36.04 31.37
N PHE A 203 12.73 -35.14 31.04
CA PHE A 203 14.13 -35.29 31.45
C PHE A 203 14.24 -34.97 32.94
N PRO A 204 14.83 -35.84 33.79
CA PRO A 204 15.00 -35.53 35.20
C PRO A 204 15.95 -34.34 35.38
N GLN A 205 15.40 -33.22 35.85
CA GLN A 205 16.14 -32.06 36.32
C GLN A 205 16.65 -32.33 37.75
N HIS A 206 17.78 -33.00 37.93
CA HIS A 206 18.57 -32.87 39.17
C HIS A 206 20.08 -33.02 38.89
N PRO A 207 20.87 -31.94 38.88
CA PRO A 207 22.31 -32.03 39.05
C PRO A 207 22.59 -32.11 40.55
N GLY A 208 23.04 -33.26 41.04
CA GLY A 208 23.53 -33.40 42.42
C GLY A 208 22.71 -34.32 43.31
N ALA A 209 22.67 -35.61 42.96
CA ALA A 209 22.45 -36.68 43.94
C ALA A 209 23.53 -37.74 43.72
N SER A 210 24.77 -37.32 43.95
CA SER A 210 25.86 -38.24 44.24
C SER A 210 25.49 -39.01 45.52
N LEU A 211 25.61 -40.35 45.45
CA LEU A 211 25.97 -41.25 46.55
C LEU A 211 25.29 -40.98 47.90
N HIS A 212 24.23 -41.73 48.23
CA HIS A 212 24.17 -42.53 49.46
C HIS A 212 22.81 -43.25 49.60
N ASN A 213 22.93 -44.56 49.87
CA ASN A 213 22.01 -45.42 50.61
C ASN A 213 20.64 -45.75 50.01
N ALA A 214 20.55 -47.01 49.59
CA ALA A 214 19.31 -47.77 49.49
C ALA A 214 18.62 -47.90 50.86
N GLU A 215 17.29 -47.97 50.82
CA GLU A 215 16.38 -48.53 51.83
C GLU A 215 16.39 -47.82 53.19
N THR A 216 15.31 -47.27 53.74
CA THR A 216 13.89 -47.58 53.64
C THR A 216 13.17 -46.44 54.36
N ALA A 217 12.12 -45.86 53.79
CA ALA A 217 11.12 -45.15 54.60
C ALA A 217 9.78 -45.12 53.86
N PRO A 218 8.68 -45.40 54.56
CA PRO A 218 7.47 -44.66 54.27
C PRO A 218 6.86 -44.02 55.53
N ALA A 219 6.30 -42.84 55.27
CA ALA A 219 5.29 -42.11 56.04
C ALA A 219 5.77 -41.53 57.39
N ALA A 220 5.22 -40.43 57.93
CA ALA A 220 3.98 -39.75 57.65
C ALA A 220 4.10 -38.26 58.00
N SER A 221 3.16 -37.50 57.45
CA SER A 221 2.96 -36.06 57.58
C SER A 221 2.53 -35.61 58.98
N ALA A 222 2.88 -34.35 59.25
CA ALA A 222 2.16 -33.35 60.05
C ALA A 222 2.07 -33.51 61.57
N GLY A 223 2.59 -32.51 62.28
CA GLY A 223 2.37 -32.30 63.71
C GLY A 223 2.83 -30.91 64.13
N ALA A 224 1.91 -30.13 64.68
CA ALA A 224 2.00 -28.70 64.93
C ALA A 224 2.92 -28.26 66.09
N ALA A 225 3.23 -26.95 66.05
CA ALA A 225 3.34 -26.01 67.18
C ALA A 225 4.42 -26.22 68.24
N GLY A 226 5.10 -25.11 68.58
CA GLY A 226 5.71 -24.96 69.91
C GLY A 226 6.94 -24.07 69.96
N SER A 227 6.69 -22.80 70.29
CA SER A 227 7.66 -21.80 70.78
C SER A 227 8.58 -22.35 71.88
N HIS A 228 9.86 -21.94 71.92
CA HIS A 228 10.47 -21.22 73.05
C HIS A 228 11.97 -20.92 72.84
N ARG A 229 12.31 -19.63 73.00
CA ARG A 229 13.64 -19.10 73.35
C ARG A 229 14.20 -19.79 74.59
N THR A 230 15.52 -20.00 74.63
CA THR A 230 16.40 -19.59 75.75
C THR A 230 17.88 -19.72 75.35
N SER A 231 18.61 -18.61 75.45
CA SER A 231 20.07 -18.60 75.75
C SER A 231 20.23 -18.55 77.27
N PRO A 232 21.26 -19.21 77.83
CA PRO A 232 22.37 -18.46 78.46
C PRO A 232 23.72 -19.12 78.12
N ASP A 233 24.78 -18.37 77.81
CA ASP A 233 25.71 -17.71 78.73
C ASP A 233 26.28 -18.62 79.83
N LEU A 234 27.59 -18.89 79.73
CA LEU A 234 28.41 -19.50 80.79
C LEU A 234 29.88 -19.19 80.51
N GLU A 235 30.32 -18.05 81.05
CA GLU A 235 31.71 -17.83 81.42
C GLU A 235 32.16 -18.87 82.46
N ARG A 236 33.32 -19.49 82.20
CA ARG A 236 34.43 -19.65 83.15
C ARG A 236 35.68 -20.16 82.46
#